data_AF-A0A947YBK3-F1
#
_entry.id   AF-A0A947YBK3-F1
#
_cell.length_a   1.000
_cell.length_b   1.000
_cell.length_c   1.000
_cell.angle_alpha   90.00
_cell.angle_beta   90.00
_cell.angle_gamma   90.00
#
_symmetry.space_group_name_H-M   'P 1'
#
loop_
_entity.id
_entity.type
_entity.pdbx_description
1 polymer ?
#
loop_
_entity_poly.entity_id
_entity_poly.type
_entity_poly.pdbx_seq_one_letter_code
_entity_poly.pdbx_strand_id
1 'polypeptide(L)'
;MVVLDTSRQLPAALEAVAKRIVIALQLEAERFTATGAAPYIDLAAAQFTRVVDPANQLPGFEGVWRNARKERCGSITFNSDGSFFAEYDIFCPHPRDERWFVEMVTAWGSADHISSEAMLIPAL
;
A
#
# COMPACT_ATOMS: atom_id res chain seq x y z
N MET A 1 -6.27 16.09 -4.20
CA MET A 1 -5.05 16.42 -3.45
C MET A 1 -4.10 17.20 -4.35
N VAL A 2 -3.39 18.21 -3.83
CA VAL A 2 -2.44 19.03 -4.63
C VAL A 2 -1.01 18.68 -4.23
N VAL A 3 -0.18 18.36 -5.23
CA VAL A 3 1.24 18.02 -5.08
C VAL A 3 2.05 19.30 -4.85
N LEU A 4 2.79 19.38 -3.74
CA LEU A 4 3.59 20.56 -3.40
C LEU A 4 5.10 20.34 -3.50
N ASP A 5 5.59 19.14 -3.20
CA ASP A 5 7.03 18.83 -3.22
C ASP A 5 7.29 17.31 -3.22
N THR A 6 8.27 16.86 -3.99
CA THR A 6 8.72 15.46 -4.04
C THR A 6 9.71 15.19 -2.91
N SER A 7 9.26 15.34 -1.66
CA SER A 7 10.07 14.97 -0.50
C SER A 7 10.29 13.46 -0.47
N ARG A 8 11.54 13.02 -0.69
CA ARG A 8 11.91 11.60 -0.63
C ARG A 8 11.79 10.97 0.76
N GLN A 9 11.68 11.75 1.83
CA GLN A 9 11.67 11.25 3.20
C GLN A 9 10.35 11.58 3.90
N LEU A 10 9.75 10.54 4.49
CA LEU A 10 8.65 10.65 5.43
C LEU A 10 9.15 11.21 6.78
N PRO A 11 8.31 11.94 7.53
CA PRO A 11 8.55 12.18 8.95
C PRO A 11 8.76 10.87 9.72
N ALA A 12 9.68 10.85 10.69
CA ALA A 12 10.05 9.63 11.41
C ALA A 12 8.86 8.87 12.02
N ALA A 13 7.86 9.60 12.54
CA ALA A 13 6.63 9.01 13.06
C ALA A 13 5.82 8.26 11.97
N LEU A 14 5.69 8.86 10.78
CA LEU A 14 5.02 8.22 9.64
C LEU A 14 5.85 7.08 9.06
N GLU A 15 7.18 7.16 9.07
CA GLU A 15 8.05 6.07 8.63
C GLU A 15 7.84 4.80 9.49
N ALA A 16 7.70 4.96 10.81
CA ALA A 16 7.40 3.84 11.71
C ALA A 16 6.05 3.19 11.40
N VAL A 17 5.02 3.99 11.09
CA VAL A 17 3.71 3.49 10.69
C VAL A 17 3.79 2.82 9.31
N ALA A 18 4.47 3.43 8.34
CA ALA A 18 4.67 2.90 6.99
C ALA A 18 5.32 1.51 7.00
N LYS A 19 6.31 1.29 7.87
CA LYS A 19 6.92 -0.04 8.07
C LYS A 19 5.90 -1.08 8.51
N ARG A 20 5.02 -0.73 9.46
CA ARG A 20 3.96 -1.64 9.94
C ARG A 20 2.91 -1.91 8.86
N ILE A 21 2.58 -0.91 8.04
CA ILE A 21 1.67 -1.05 6.90
C ILE A 21 2.25 -2.03 5.87
N VAL A 22 3.52 -1.84 5.50
CA VAL A 22 4.20 -2.74 4.56
C VAL A 22 4.27 -4.17 5.08
N ILE A 23 4.53 -4.36 6.38
CA ILE A 23 4.47 -5.70 7.01
C ILE A 23 3.06 -6.31 6.87
N ALA A 24 2.00 -5.54 7.14
CA ALA A 24 0.63 -6.03 7.01
C ALA A 24 0.28 -6.43 5.57
N LEU A 25 0.65 -5.60 4.59
CA LEU A 25 0.48 -5.92 3.16
C LEU A 25 1.27 -7.18 2.77
N GLN A 26 2.52 -7.32 3.23
CA GLN A 26 3.37 -8.46 2.93
C GLN A 26 2.77 -9.77 3.48
N LEU A 27 2.30 -9.76 4.73
CA LEU A 27 1.67 -10.92 5.35
C LEU A 27 0.39 -11.34 4.62
N GLU A 28 -0.42 -10.37 4.20
CA GLU A 28 -1.64 -10.66 3.44
C GLU A 28 -1.30 -11.21 2.04
N ALA A 29 -0.28 -10.65 1.38
CA ALA A 29 0.21 -11.14 0.09
C ALA A 29 0.71 -12.59 0.18
N GLU A 30 1.50 -12.91 1.21
CA GLU A 30 1.98 -14.28 1.46
C GLU A 30 0.84 -15.27 1.74
N ARG A 31 -0.22 -14.81 2.40
CA ARG A 31 -1.40 -15.65 2.69
C ARG A 31 -2.18 -16.03 1.43
N PHE A 32 -2.21 -15.12 0.45
CA PHE A 32 -3.02 -15.21 -0.76
C PHE A 32 -2.22 -15.47 -2.04
N THR A 33 -0.95 -15.85 -1.91
CA THR A 33 -0.12 -16.29 -3.05
C THR A 33 0.38 -17.72 -2.81
N ALA A 34 0.87 -18.37 -3.87
CA ALA A 34 1.57 -19.63 -3.71
C ALA A 34 2.83 -19.44 -2.84
N THR A 35 3.26 -20.48 -2.12
CA THR A 35 4.43 -20.40 -1.24
C THR A 35 5.66 -19.90 -1.99
N GLY A 36 6.23 -18.78 -1.54
CA GLY A 36 7.40 -18.14 -2.17
C GLY A 36 7.10 -17.30 -3.41
N ALA A 37 5.82 -17.13 -3.79
CA ALA A 37 5.42 -16.36 -4.97
C ALA A 37 4.98 -14.93 -4.67
N ALA A 38 4.78 -14.56 -3.40
CA ALA A 38 4.46 -13.18 -3.03
C ALA A 38 5.56 -12.21 -3.49
N PRO A 39 5.22 -11.05 -4.08
CA PRO A 39 6.19 -10.00 -4.29
C PRO A 39 6.73 -9.52 -2.94
N TYR A 40 7.99 -9.08 -2.94
CA TYR A 40 8.55 -8.37 -1.79
C TYR A 40 8.15 -6.90 -1.87
N ILE A 41 7.36 -6.45 -0.89
CA ILE A 41 6.89 -5.06 -0.80
C ILE A 41 7.95 -4.25 -0.03
N ASP A 42 8.81 -3.54 -0.75
CA ASP A 42 9.87 -2.74 -0.15
C ASP A 42 9.40 -1.30 0.11
N LEU A 43 9.38 -0.86 1.38
CA LEU A 43 9.08 0.53 1.72
C LEU A 43 10.07 1.51 1.06
N ALA A 44 11.34 1.15 0.95
CA ALA A 44 12.36 2.02 0.37
C ALA A 44 12.17 2.26 -1.14
N ALA A 45 11.41 1.38 -1.81
CA ALA A 45 11.03 1.54 -3.21
C ALA A 45 9.85 2.51 -3.41
N ALA A 46 9.10 2.85 -2.37
CA ALA A 46 8.03 3.83 -2.43
C ALA A 46 8.59 5.24 -2.60
N GLN A 47 8.09 5.97 -3.60
CA GLN A 47 8.43 7.37 -3.79
C GLN A 47 7.38 8.26 -3.14
N PHE A 48 7.79 8.99 -2.10
CA PHE A 48 6.90 9.87 -1.36
C PHE A 48 6.84 11.28 -1.92
N THR A 49 5.67 11.88 -1.79
CA THR A 49 5.37 13.26 -2.15
C THR A 49 4.55 13.87 -1.02
N ARG A 50 4.94 15.08 -0.59
CA ARG A 50 4.13 15.83 0.37
C ARG A 50 3.00 16.51 -0.37
N VAL A 51 1.83 16.43 0.24
CA VAL A 51 0.58 16.85 -0.35
C VAL A 51 -0.26 17.63 0.65
N VAL A 52 -1.23 18.40 0.16
CA VAL A 52 -2.20 19.10 1.01
C VAL A 52 -3.58 18.52 0.81
N ASP A 53 -4.19 18.19 1.94
CA ASP A 53 -5.56 17.73 2.02
C ASP A 53 -6.50 18.91 1.70
N PRO A 54 -7.32 18.82 0.63
CA PRO A 54 -8.20 19.91 0.25
C PRO A 54 -9.30 20.19 1.29
N ALA A 55 -9.67 19.19 2.12
CA ALA A 55 -10.79 19.30 3.06
C ALA A 55 -10.46 20.19 4.27
N ASN A 56 -9.20 20.20 4.71
CA ASN A 56 -8.77 20.93 5.91
C ASN A 56 -7.45 21.71 5.76
N GLN A 57 -6.83 21.67 4.57
CA GLN A 57 -5.57 22.35 4.25
C GLN A 57 -4.35 21.89 5.08
N LEU A 58 -4.47 20.76 5.77
CA LEU A 58 -3.39 20.17 6.55
C LEU A 58 -2.49 19.26 5.68
N PRO A 59 -1.23 19.03 6.08
CA PRO A 59 -0.32 18.20 5.31
C PRO A 59 -0.71 16.72 5.37
N GLY A 60 -0.61 16.05 4.22
CA GLY A 60 -0.62 14.59 4.07
C GLY A 60 0.59 14.11 3.27
N PHE A 61 0.65 12.81 2.99
CA PHE A 61 1.71 12.19 2.18
C PHE A 61 1.14 11.12 1.26
N GLU A 62 1.63 11.09 0.02
CA GLU A 62 1.37 10.00 -0.93
C GLU A 62 2.69 9.31 -1.27
N GLY A 63 2.72 7.99 -1.16
CA GLY A 63 3.79 7.12 -1.61
C GLY A 63 3.33 6.27 -2.78
N VAL A 64 4.17 6.13 -3.80
CA VAL A 64 3.87 5.32 -4.99
C VAL A 64 4.98 4.30 -5.21
N TRP A 65 4.59 3.02 -5.33
CA TRP A 65 5.47 1.96 -5.83
C TRP A 65 5.36 1.85 -7.34
N ARG A 66 6.49 1.59 -8.00
CA ARG A 66 6.54 1.37 -9.45
C ARG A 66 7.34 0.11 -9.76
N ASN A 67 6.84 -0.66 -10.73
CA ASN A 67 7.50 -1.87 -11.20
C ASN A 67 8.72 -1.53 -12.08
N ALA A 68 9.43 -2.55 -12.58
CA ALA A 68 10.60 -2.38 -13.46
C ALA A 68 10.30 -1.62 -14.77
N ARG A 69 9.04 -1.60 -15.22
CA ARG A 69 8.56 -0.84 -16.38
C ARG A 69 8.12 0.58 -16.04
N LYS A 70 8.31 1.00 -14.78
CA LYS A 70 7.88 2.30 -14.21
C LYS A 70 6.35 2.47 -14.13
N GLU A 71 5.58 1.42 -14.30
CA GLU A 71 4.13 1.42 -14.10
C GLU A 71 3.83 1.41 -12.60
N ARG A 72 2.74 2.06 -12.17
CA ARG A 72 2.30 2.02 -10.76
C ARG A 72 1.93 0.57 -10.42
N CYS A 73 2.40 0.07 -9.29
CA CYS A 73 2.06 -1.26 -8.79
C CYS A 73 1.60 -1.26 -7.32
N GLY A 74 1.32 -0.08 -6.78
CA GLY A 74 0.82 0.11 -5.43
C GLY A 74 0.85 1.59 -5.04
N SER A 75 0.15 1.93 -3.96
CA SER A 75 0.19 3.27 -3.37
C SER A 75 -0.07 3.23 -1.87
N ILE A 76 0.40 4.25 -1.17
CA ILE A 76 0.14 4.48 0.25
C ILE A 76 -0.18 5.96 0.46
N THR A 77 -1.30 6.23 1.12
CA THR A 77 -1.78 7.59 1.40
C THR A 77 -1.90 7.77 2.90
N PHE A 78 -1.22 8.78 3.43
CA PHE A 78 -1.40 9.27 4.78
C PHE A 78 -2.27 10.52 4.74
N ASN A 79 -3.46 10.42 5.33
CA ASN A 79 -4.38 11.53 5.45
C ASN A 79 -3.98 12.43 6.62
N SER A 80 -4.45 13.67 6.55
CA SER A 80 -4.14 14.68 7.55
C SER A 80 -4.74 14.42 8.94
N ASP A 81 -5.77 13.57 9.02
CA ASP A 81 -6.43 13.14 10.27
C ASP A 81 -5.72 11.96 10.96
N GLY A 82 -4.59 11.49 10.41
CA GLY A 82 -3.82 10.37 10.92
C GLY A 82 -4.31 9.00 10.46
N SER A 83 -5.35 8.95 9.63
CA SER A 83 -5.73 7.73 8.93
C SER A 83 -4.82 7.47 7.72
N PHE A 84 -4.82 6.22 7.24
CA PHE A 84 -4.12 5.86 6.02
C PHE A 84 -4.91 4.82 5.21
N PHE A 85 -4.55 4.73 3.94
CA PHE A 85 -4.92 3.66 3.04
C PHE A 85 -3.70 3.25 2.23
N ALA A 86 -3.52 1.95 1.96
CA ALA A 86 -2.47 1.44 1.11
C ALA A 86 -2.97 0.26 0.29
N GLU A 87 -2.43 0.12 -0.92
CA GLU A 87 -2.71 -0.97 -1.85
C GLU A 87 -1.42 -1.43 -2.53
N TYR A 88 -1.34 -2.72 -2.87
CA TYR A 88 -0.24 -3.28 -3.65
C TYR A 88 -0.73 -4.41 -4.57
N ASP A 89 -0.35 -4.34 -5.84
CA ASP A 89 -0.81 -5.26 -6.87
C ASP A 89 -0.19 -6.66 -6.69
N ILE A 90 -1.01 -7.71 -6.85
CA ILE A 90 -0.59 -9.12 -6.74
C ILE A 90 -0.81 -9.87 -8.05
N PHE A 91 -2.00 -9.73 -8.64
CA PHE A 91 -2.41 -10.34 -9.91
C PHE A 91 -2.00 -11.83 -10.07
N CYS A 92 -2.54 -12.70 -9.21
CA CYS A 92 -2.30 -14.15 -9.32
C CYS A 92 -3.55 -14.98 -9.03
N PRO A 93 -3.60 -16.25 -9.49
CA PRO A 93 -4.63 -17.19 -9.06
C PRO A 93 -4.61 -17.39 -7.54
N HIS A 94 -5.77 -17.56 -6.91
CA HIS A 94 -5.85 -17.83 -5.49
C HIS A 94 -5.27 -19.23 -5.18
N PRO A 95 -4.38 -19.37 -4.16
CA PRO A 95 -3.55 -20.57 -3.98
C PRO A 95 -4.31 -21.83 -3.55
N ARG A 96 -5.58 -21.68 -3.12
CA ARG A 96 -6.39 -22.77 -2.55
C ARG A 96 -7.80 -22.87 -3.12
N ASP A 97 -8.19 -21.95 -4.00
CA ASP A 97 -9.56 -21.86 -4.52
C ASP A 97 -9.52 -21.26 -5.92
N GLU A 98 -9.49 -22.10 -6.94
CA GLU A 98 -9.33 -21.73 -8.34
C GLU A 98 -10.43 -20.81 -8.89
N ARG A 99 -11.56 -20.68 -8.17
CA ARG A 99 -12.66 -19.77 -8.55
C ARG A 99 -12.29 -18.31 -8.35
N TRP A 100 -11.21 -18.01 -7.64
CA TRP A 100 -10.81 -16.66 -7.29
C TRP A 100 -9.45 -16.29 -7.88
N PHE A 101 -9.35 -15.04 -8.30
CA PHE A 101 -8.12 -14.36 -8.70
C PHE A 101 -7.85 -13.23 -7.71
N VAL A 102 -6.61 -13.13 -7.23
CA VAL A 102 -6.14 -12.12 -6.29
C VAL A 102 -5.66 -10.92 -7.07
N GLU A 103 -6.39 -9.82 -6.99
CA GLU A 103 -6.08 -8.59 -7.72
C GLU A 103 -4.94 -7.84 -7.01
N MET A 104 -5.16 -7.53 -5.74
CA MET A 104 -4.27 -6.72 -4.91
C MET A 104 -4.46 -7.04 -3.43
N VAL A 105 -3.56 -6.57 -2.59
CA VAL A 105 -3.75 -6.50 -1.14
C VAL A 105 -3.90 -5.05 -0.72
N THR A 106 -4.75 -4.81 0.28
CA THR A 106 -5.01 -3.49 0.83
C THR A 106 -4.75 -3.47 2.32
N ALA A 107 -4.43 -2.29 2.85
CA ALA A 107 -4.33 -2.03 4.27
C ALA A 107 -4.88 -0.65 4.60
N TRP A 108 -5.56 -0.51 5.73
CA TRP A 108 -6.14 0.75 6.16
C TRP A 108 -6.21 0.85 7.68
N GLY A 109 -6.40 2.07 8.18
CA GLY A 109 -6.60 2.33 9.59
C GLY A 109 -5.84 3.56 10.05
N SER A 110 -5.21 3.47 11.23
CA SER A 110 -4.44 4.54 11.86
C SER A 110 -3.17 3.99 12.52
N ALA A 111 -2.39 4.85 13.18
CA ALA A 111 -1.19 4.42 13.89
C ALA A 111 -1.47 3.34 14.96
N ASP A 112 -2.66 3.33 15.56
CA ASP A 112 -3.01 2.40 16.65
C ASP A 112 -3.61 1.09 16.13
N HIS A 113 -4.24 1.10 14.96
CA HIS A 113 -4.96 -0.04 14.41
C HIS A 113 -4.76 -0.16 12.90
N ILE A 114 -4.28 -1.33 12.45
CA ILE A 114 -4.04 -1.64 11.04
C ILE A 114 -4.87 -2.88 10.70
N SER A 115 -5.72 -2.75 9.68
CA SER A 115 -6.41 -3.85 9.03
C SER A 115 -5.80 -4.08 7.65
N SER A 116 -5.87 -5.32 7.16
CA SER A 116 -5.45 -5.69 5.81
C SER A 116 -6.37 -6.75 5.22
N GLU A 117 -6.56 -6.71 3.90
CA GLU A 117 -7.42 -7.64 3.17
C GLU A 117 -6.97 -7.81 1.72
N ALA A 118 -7.02 -9.04 1.21
CA ALA A 118 -6.89 -9.34 -0.21
C ALA A 118 -8.18 -9.05 -0.98
N MET A 119 -8.05 -8.32 -2.09
CA MET A 119 -9.14 -8.09 -3.04
C MET A 119 -9.22 -9.26 -4.03
N LEU A 120 -10.35 -9.97 -3.99
CA LEU A 120 -10.60 -11.15 -4.83
C LEU A 120 -11.65 -10.82 -5.90
N ILE A 121 -11.38 -11.27 -7.13
CA ILE A 121 -12.34 -11.25 -8.24
C ILE A 121 -12.58 -12.67 -8.75
N PRO A 122 -13.75 -12.98 -9.35
CA PRO A 122 -13.96 -14.29 -9.96
C PRO A 122 -12.90 -14.56 -11.04
N ALA A 123 -12.34 -15.77 -11.02
CA ALA A 123 -11.47 -16.25 -12.09
C ALA A 123 -12.28 -16.45 -13.38
N LEU A 124 -11.66 -16.16 -14.53
CA LEU A 124 -12.24 -16.30 -15.87
C LEU A 124 -12.14 -17.74 -16.39
#